data_AF-A0A842RQB8-F1
#
_entry.id   AF-A0A842RQB8-F1
#
_cell.length_a   1.000
_cell.length_b   1.000
_cell.length_c   1.000
_cell.angle_alpha   90.00
_cell.angle_beta   90.00
_cell.angle_gamma   90.00
#
_symmetry.space_group_name_H-M   'P 1'
#
loop_
_entity.id
_entity.type
_entity.pdbx_description
1 polymer ?
#
loop_
_entity_poly.entity_id
_entity_poly.type
_entity_poly.pdbx_seq_one_letter_code
_entity_poly.pdbx_strand_id
1 'polypeptide(L)'
;MKKVKVKKPSEVDLEKLGVKNWGIWEKEQSKFDWSYNDTETFYVIEGEVEVETEDGQKVEFESGDLVQFPKGTNCVWLVKKPIRKHYKFGDLEIDDL
;
A
#
# COMPACT_ATOMS: atom_id res chain seq x y z
N MET A 1 -0.32 3.46 -18.43
CA MET A 1 0.42 3.54 -17.15
C MET A 1 -0.46 2.90 -16.09
N LYS A 2 0.07 1.96 -15.29
CA LYS A 2 -0.66 1.40 -14.15
C LYS A 2 -0.79 2.51 -13.09
N LYS A 3 -1.97 2.64 -12.48
CA LYS A 3 -2.24 3.63 -11.42
C LYS A 3 -2.15 2.96 -10.05
N VAL A 4 -1.96 3.75 -9.00
CA VAL A 4 -2.10 3.28 -7.62
C VAL A 4 -3.54 2.80 -7.41
N LYS A 5 -3.69 1.63 -6.77
CA LYS A 5 -4.99 1.04 -6.46
C LYS A 5 -5.17 1.00 -4.95
N VAL A 6 -6.35 1.35 -4.47
CA VAL A 6 -6.76 1.23 -3.07
C VAL A 6 -8.11 0.52 -3.05
N LYS A 7 -8.23 -0.54 -2.25
CA LYS A 7 -9.43 -1.35 -2.12
C LYS A 7 -9.67 -1.76 -0.67
N LYS A 8 -10.93 -2.02 -0.33
CA LYS A 8 -11.31 -2.67 0.93
C LYS A 8 -11.64 -4.14 0.66
N PRO A 9 -10.68 -5.06 0.82
CA PRO A 9 -10.89 -6.48 0.55
C PRO A 9 -11.83 -7.11 1.59
N SER A 10 -12.49 -8.20 1.22
CA SER A 10 -13.16 -9.06 2.21
C SER A 10 -12.14 -9.94 2.96
N GLU A 11 -12.55 -10.52 4.08
CA GLU A 11 -11.70 -11.49 4.81
C GLU A 11 -11.31 -12.69 3.92
N VAL A 12 -12.24 -13.14 3.06
CA VAL A 12 -12.00 -14.24 2.10
C VAL A 12 -10.90 -13.86 1.11
N ASP A 13 -10.85 -12.60 0.67
CA ASP A 13 -9.81 -12.14 -0.26
C ASP A 13 -8.45 -12.07 0.43
N LEU A 14 -8.40 -11.60 1.68
CA LEU A 14 -7.19 -11.58 2.49
C LEU A 14 -6.63 -12.99 2.73
N GLU A 15 -7.51 -13.98 2.97
CA GLU A 15 -7.13 -15.38 3.13
C GLU A 15 -6.62 -15.99 1.82
N LYS A 16 -7.30 -15.76 0.69
CA LYS A 16 -6.86 -16.21 -0.64
C LYS A 16 -5.48 -15.66 -1.00
N LEU A 17 -5.26 -14.38 -0.70
CA LEU A 17 -3.97 -13.71 -0.91
C LEU A 17 -2.87 -14.16 0.07
N GLY A 18 -3.26 -14.82 1.16
CA GLY A 18 -2.35 -15.26 2.21
C GLY A 18 -1.62 -14.08 2.87
N VAL A 19 -2.30 -12.93 3.03
CA VAL A 19 -1.69 -11.67 3.49
C VAL A 19 -0.94 -11.81 4.80
N LYS A 20 -1.44 -12.67 5.70
CA LYS A 20 -0.80 -12.97 7.01
C LYS A 20 0.61 -13.57 6.88
N ASN A 21 0.95 -14.16 5.73
CA ASN A 21 2.27 -14.74 5.46
C ASN A 21 3.24 -13.74 4.78
N TRP A 22 2.77 -12.55 4.46
CA TRP A 22 3.60 -11.51 3.85
C TRP A 22 4.51 -10.86 4.89
N GLY A 23 5.58 -10.20 4.43
CA GLY A 23 6.49 -9.45 5.31
C GLY A 23 5.74 -8.35 6.05
N ILE A 24 6.22 -7.97 7.23
CA ILE A 24 5.65 -6.86 8.01
C ILE A 24 6.59 -5.67 7.93
N TRP A 25 6.03 -4.49 7.70
CA TRP A 25 6.74 -3.22 7.74
C TRP A 25 5.99 -2.24 8.64
N GLU A 26 6.76 -1.44 9.38
CA GLU A 26 6.26 -0.50 10.39
C GLU A 26 6.99 0.83 10.28
N LYS A 27 6.27 1.93 10.53
CA LYS A 27 6.85 3.28 10.53
C LYS A 27 6.05 4.24 11.40
N GLU A 28 6.77 5.06 12.16
CA GLU A 28 6.23 6.13 12.97
C GLU A 28 5.74 7.32 12.12
N GLN A 29 4.99 8.22 12.76
CA GLN A 29 4.52 9.46 12.14
C GLN A 29 5.70 10.24 11.56
N SER A 30 5.73 10.36 10.23
CA SER A 30 6.87 10.93 9.50
C SER A 30 6.46 11.31 8.08
N LYS A 31 7.28 12.15 7.44
CA LYS A 31 7.16 12.49 6.02
C LYS A 31 8.47 12.14 5.32
N PHE A 32 8.42 11.39 4.23
CA PHE A 32 9.61 10.96 3.49
C PHE A 32 9.32 10.64 2.03
N ASP A 33 10.33 10.79 1.19
CA ASP A 33 10.28 10.39 -0.23
C ASP A 33 10.48 8.88 -0.37
N TRP A 34 9.75 8.28 -1.32
CA TRP A 34 9.83 6.86 -1.60
C TRP A 34 9.69 6.56 -3.10
N SER A 35 10.50 5.59 -3.57
CA SER A 35 10.52 5.13 -4.96
C SER A 35 10.31 3.62 -5.02
N TYR A 36 9.28 3.19 -5.73
CA TYR A 36 8.93 1.78 -5.92
C TYR A 36 9.72 1.18 -7.08
N ASN A 37 10.81 0.47 -6.77
CA ASN A 37 11.63 -0.22 -7.78
C ASN A 37 10.97 -1.47 -8.37
N ASP A 38 9.95 -2.00 -7.69
CA ASP A 38 9.08 -3.10 -8.12
C ASP A 38 7.64 -2.82 -7.70
N THR A 39 6.68 -3.51 -8.31
CA THR A 39 5.27 -3.45 -7.87
C THR A 39 5.19 -3.96 -6.44
N GLU A 40 4.59 -3.17 -5.54
CA GLU A 40 4.36 -3.54 -4.15
C GLU A 40 2.87 -3.55 -3.88
N THR A 41 2.36 -4.67 -3.39
CA THR A 41 1.02 -4.74 -2.79
C THR A 41 1.16 -4.86 -1.28
N PHE A 42 0.40 -4.08 -0.54
CA PHE A 42 0.38 -4.15 0.91
C PHE A 42 -1.03 -3.99 1.49
N TYR A 43 -1.26 -4.63 2.62
CA TYR A 43 -2.45 -4.50 3.43
C TYR A 43 -2.13 -3.74 4.71
N VAL A 44 -2.90 -2.69 4.99
CA VAL A 44 -2.70 -1.84 6.17
C VAL A 44 -3.38 -2.49 7.36
N ILE A 45 -2.59 -2.90 8.35
CA ILE A 45 -3.09 -3.48 9.59
C ILE A 45 -3.59 -2.35 10.50
N GLU A 46 -2.78 -1.30 10.63
CA GLU A 46 -3.10 -0.10 11.40
C GLU A 46 -2.40 1.12 10.79
N GLY A 47 -2.95 2.30 11.03
CA GLY A 47 -2.38 3.58 10.63
C GLY A 47 -3.26 4.37 9.67
N GLU A 48 -2.75 5.55 9.30
CA GLU A 48 -3.39 6.49 8.39
C GLU A 48 -2.30 7.25 7.64
N VAL A 49 -2.34 7.19 6.31
CA VAL A 49 -1.29 7.72 5.43
C VAL A 49 -1.91 8.45 4.24
N GLU A 50 -1.30 9.57 3.87
CA GLU A 50 -1.50 10.23 2.58
C GLU A 50 -0.21 10.08 1.76
N VAL A 51 -0.34 9.70 0.51
CA VAL A 51 0.76 9.61 -0.45
C VAL A 51 0.48 10.54 -1.61
N GLU A 52 1.45 11.38 -1.96
CA GLU A 52 1.39 12.24 -3.13
C GLU A 52 2.41 11.74 -4.16
N THR A 53 1.94 11.31 -5.33
CA THR A 53 2.79 10.84 -6.43
C THR A 53 3.32 12.02 -7.26
N GLU A 54 4.41 11.81 -8.00
CA GLU A 54 5.02 12.86 -8.84
C GLU A 54 4.09 13.43 -9.92
N ASP A 55 3.07 12.69 -10.35
CA ASP A 55 2.03 13.17 -11.29
C ASP A 55 0.91 13.98 -10.60
N GLY A 56 1.07 14.28 -9.30
CA GLY A 56 0.15 15.09 -8.50
C GLY A 56 -1.07 14.32 -7.99
N GLN A 57 -1.12 12.99 -8.14
CA GLN A 57 -2.19 12.19 -7.56
C GLN A 57 -1.99 12.06 -6.05
N LYS A 58 -3.04 12.39 -5.30
CA LYS A 58 -3.11 12.11 -3.87
C LYS A 58 -3.86 10.83 -3.61
N VAL A 59 -3.27 9.95 -2.82
CA VAL A 59 -3.80 8.65 -2.45
C VAL A 59 -3.81 8.57 -0.94
N GLU A 60 -4.99 8.40 -0.35
CA GLU A 60 -5.14 8.18 1.08
C GLU A 60 -5.54 6.73 1.33
N PHE A 61 -4.99 6.16 2.39
CA PHE A 61 -5.34 4.82 2.85
C PHE A 61 -5.12 4.69 4.36
N GLU A 62 -5.91 3.81 4.95
CA GLU A 62 -5.98 3.58 6.38
C GLU A 62 -6.08 2.08 6.69
N SER A 63 -6.14 1.78 7.99
CA SER A 63 -6.38 0.43 8.53
C SER A 63 -7.51 -0.30 7.79
N GLY A 64 -7.22 -1.50 7.27
CA GLY A 64 -8.16 -2.31 6.52
C GLY A 64 -8.07 -2.17 5.00
N ASP A 65 -7.30 -1.22 4.48
CA ASP A 65 -7.12 -1.06 3.03
C ASP A 65 -6.03 -2.00 2.47
N LEU A 66 -6.29 -2.52 1.27
CA LEU A 66 -5.31 -3.17 0.40
C LEU A 66 -4.90 -2.18 -0.69
N VAL A 67 -3.60 -1.92 -0.77
CA VAL A 67 -3.03 -0.91 -1.65
C VAL A 67 -2.00 -1.55 -2.56
N GLN A 68 -1.98 -1.15 -3.82
CA GLN A 68 -0.97 -1.57 -4.79
C GLN A 68 -0.35 -0.35 -5.46
N PHE A 69 0.97 -0.22 -5.29
CA PHE A 69 1.80 0.74 -5.99
C PHE A 69 2.53 0.05 -7.15
N PRO A 70 2.40 0.55 -8.38
CA PRO A 70 3.08 -0.04 -9.52
C PRO A 70 4.58 0.28 -9.50
N LYS A 71 5.37 -0.59 -10.13
CA LYS A 71 6.79 -0.34 -10.40
C LYS A 71 7.00 1.02 -11.09
N GLY A 72 7.99 1.76 -10.62
CA GLY A 72 8.39 3.07 -11.13
C GLY A 72 7.62 4.24 -10.51
N THR A 73 6.74 4.00 -9.54
CA THR A 73 6.10 5.10 -8.81
C THR A 73 7.09 5.78 -7.87
N ASN A 74 7.26 7.08 -8.04
CA ASN A 74 7.89 7.96 -7.07
C ASN A 74 6.80 8.77 -6.36
N CYS A 75 6.94 8.91 -5.04
CA CYS A 75 5.94 9.57 -4.24
C CYS A 75 6.50 10.06 -2.91
N VAL A 76 5.76 10.96 -2.28
CA VAL A 76 6.02 11.44 -0.92
C VAL A 76 5.00 10.82 0.01
N TRP A 77 5.48 10.06 0.99
CA TRP A 77 4.66 9.51 2.06
C TRP A 77 4.50 10.53 3.18
N LEU A 78 3.27 10.72 3.63
CA LEU A 78 2.91 11.45 4.84
C LEU A 78 2.16 10.49 5.77
N VAL A 79 2.89 9.91 6.71
CA VAL A 79 2.33 9.03 7.75
C VAL A 79 1.68 9.91 8.81
N LYS A 80 0.34 10.02 8.79
CA LYS A 80 -0.46 10.84 9.73
C LYS A 80 -0.60 10.15 11.09
N LYS A 81 -0.72 8.82 11.11
CA LYS A 81 -0.66 7.96 12.30
C LYS A 81 0.32 6.82 12.05
N PRO A 82 1.05 6.32 13.06
CA PRO A 82 1.99 5.21 12.90
C PRO A 82 1.35 4.07 12.10
N ILE A 83 2.06 3.60 11.07
CA ILE A 83 1.56 2.59 10.14
C ILE A 83 2.24 1.25 10.42
N ARG A 84 1.45 0.20 10.34
CA ARG A 84 1.90 -1.19 10.24
C ARG A 84 1.17 -1.87 9.10
N LYS A 85 1.92 -2.55 8.23
CA LYS A 85 1.37 -3.18 7.03
C LYS A 85 2.02 -4.53 6.74
N HIS A 86 1.23 -5.44 6.17
CA HIS A 86 1.75 -6.61 5.47
C HIS A 86 2.10 -6.23 4.04
N TYR A 87 3.29 -6.55 3.55
CA TYR A 87 3.74 -6.15 2.21
C TYR A 87 4.34 -7.31 1.42
N LYS A 88 4.13 -7.28 0.11
CA LYS A 88 4.68 -8.25 -0.85
C LYS A 88 5.10 -7.53 -2.13
N PHE A 89 6.27 -7.90 -2.63
CA PHE A 89 6.74 -7.45 -3.94
C PHE A 89 6.30 -8.42 -5.05
N GLY A 90 6.10 -7.88 -6.24
CA GLY A 90 5.70 -8.60 -7.45
C GLY A 90 4.34 -8.16 -7.97
N ASP A 91 4.08 -8.42 -9.25
CA ASP A 91 2.76 -8.18 -9.83
C ASP A 91 1.74 -9.15 -9.23
N LEU A 92 0.69 -8.59 -8.62
CA LEU A 92 -0.44 -9.32 -8.07
C LEU A 92 -1.72 -8.77 -8.71
N GLU A 93 -2.54 -9.64 -9.27
CA GLU A 93 -3.82 -9.24 -9.84
C GLU A 93 -4.83 -9.06 -8.70
N ILE A 94 -5.23 -7.81 -8.46
CA ILE A 94 -6.18 -7.44 -7.41
C ILE A 94 -7.43 -6.77 -7.97
N ASP A 95 -7.62 -6.77 -9.30
CA ASP A 95 -8.71 -6.04 -9.97
C ASP A 95 -10.08 -6.67 -9.71
N ASP A 96 -10.15 -7.99 -9.54
CA ASP A 96 -11.38 -8.74 -9.27
C ASP A 96 -11.65 -9.00 -7.78
N LEU A 97 -10.84 -8.41 -6.90
CA LEU A 97 -11.08 -8.39 -5.44
C LEU A 97 -12.05 -7.28 -5.05
#